data_AF-A0A959SHA5-F1
#
_entry.id   AF-A0A959SHA5-F1
#
_cell.length_a   1.000
_cell.length_b   1.000
_cell.length_c   1.000
_cell.angle_alpha   90.00
_cell.angle_beta   90.00
_cell.angle_gamma   90.00
#
_symmetry.space_group_name_H-M   'P 1'
#
loop_
_entity.id
_entity.type
_entity.pdbx_description
1 polymer ?
#
loop_
_entity_poly.entity_id
_entity_poly.type
_entity_poly.pdbx_seq_one_letter_code
_entity_poly.pdbx_strand_id
1 'polypeptide(L)'
;MRHPLRRLSLTAAAALFVAAMAWPQWVFQLDTTFRTDIQNRFVNALAEMPNGDLLLSGTMRFPGEMSDRLLAKVDPYGTRDISFPFTFGGGEITRWGNQYYVATGTVQRLLPTGLIDPTFIGMNDGPYFLSGSLGDYHIFPDGRVLLSGTHIMSDSIRGFEGTYELIWFTNTGYLDTTRVHRNANGPIWGFKELPDGKFICSCSCT
;
A
#
# COMPACT_ATOMS: atom_id res chain seq x y z
N MET A 1 -6.66 73.35 31.96
CA MET A 1 -6.84 72.88 30.56
C MET A 1 -7.14 71.39 30.58
N ARG A 2 -8.10 70.96 29.75
CA ARG A 2 -8.69 69.62 29.66
C ARG A 2 -7.70 68.59 29.09
N HIS A 3 -7.53 67.41 29.71
CA HIS A 3 -8.08 66.12 29.25
C HIS A 3 -7.47 64.91 30.03
N PRO A 4 -8.18 63.77 30.13
CA PRO A 4 -8.00 62.78 31.19
C PRO A 4 -7.54 61.38 30.70
N LEU A 5 -7.30 60.50 31.69
CA LEU A 5 -7.49 59.04 31.70
C LEU A 5 -6.68 58.15 30.74
N ARG A 6 -5.78 57.36 31.33
CA ARG A 6 -5.67 55.93 31.01
C ARG A 6 -5.64 55.12 32.31
N ARG A 7 -6.73 54.40 32.58
CA ARG A 7 -6.81 53.34 33.59
C ARG A 7 -6.00 52.15 33.06
N LEU A 8 -4.97 51.72 33.80
CA LEU A 8 -4.40 50.39 33.65
C LEU A 8 -5.03 49.49 34.73
N SER A 9 -6.00 48.69 34.31
CA SER A 9 -6.47 47.53 35.06
C SER A 9 -5.84 46.30 34.43
N LEU A 10 -4.82 45.72 35.07
CA LEU A 10 -4.34 44.38 34.76
C LEU A 10 -4.77 43.44 35.89
N THR A 11 -5.81 42.67 35.60
CA THR A 11 -6.28 41.51 36.37
C THR A 11 -5.22 40.40 36.35
N ALA A 12 -4.80 39.95 37.53
CA ALA A 12 -3.98 38.76 37.69
C ALA A 12 -4.83 37.50 37.44
N ALA A 13 -4.45 36.68 36.46
CA ALA A 13 -5.07 35.39 36.20
C ALA A 13 -4.32 34.28 36.96
N ALA A 14 -5.04 33.55 37.81
CA ALA A 14 -4.56 32.38 38.51
C ALA A 14 -4.41 31.19 37.54
N ALA A 15 -3.21 30.60 37.47
CA ALA A 15 -2.96 29.39 36.69
C ALA A 15 -3.33 28.15 37.51
N LEU A 16 -4.43 27.48 37.13
CA LEU A 16 -4.76 26.13 37.60
C LEU A 16 -4.02 25.12 36.72
N PHE A 17 -3.04 24.42 37.29
CA PHE A 17 -2.47 23.23 36.68
C PHE A 17 -3.49 22.09 36.74
N VAL A 18 -4.16 21.81 35.63
CA VAL A 18 -4.84 20.52 35.45
C VAL A 18 -3.77 19.55 34.97
N ALA A 19 -3.30 18.67 35.86
CA ALA A 19 -2.57 17.48 35.44
C ALA A 19 -3.52 16.64 34.59
N ALA A 20 -3.34 16.65 33.27
CA ALA A 20 -4.00 15.70 32.40
C ALA A 20 -3.54 14.31 32.82
N MET A 21 -4.44 13.54 33.42
CA MET A 21 -4.23 12.10 33.56
C MET A 21 -4.18 11.54 32.15
N ALA A 22 -2.97 11.34 31.62
CA ALA A 22 -2.76 10.48 30.48
C ALA A 22 -3.13 9.07 30.94
N TRP A 23 -4.16 8.49 30.34
CA TRP A 23 -4.42 7.07 30.45
C TRP A 23 -3.57 6.42 29.36
N PRO A 24 -2.39 5.84 29.65
CA PRO A 24 -1.85 4.89 28.71
C PRO A 24 -2.72 3.63 28.87
N GLN A 25 -3.34 3.22 27.78
CA GLN A 25 -3.09 1.94 27.12
C GLN A 25 -4.34 1.59 26.31
N TRP A 26 -4.19 1.57 24.99
CA TRP A 26 -4.96 0.63 24.20
C TRP A 26 -4.84 -0.72 24.90
N VAL A 27 -5.99 -1.27 25.31
CA VAL A 27 -6.01 -2.61 25.84
C VAL A 27 -5.61 -3.50 24.68
N PHE A 28 -4.37 -3.98 24.66
CA PHE A 28 -3.89 -5.01 23.74
C PHE A 28 -4.50 -6.37 24.10
N GLN A 29 -5.82 -6.39 24.31
CA GLN A 29 -6.57 -7.60 24.53
C GLN A 29 -6.84 -8.23 23.17
N LEU A 30 -6.58 -9.53 23.08
CA LEU A 30 -6.93 -10.32 21.91
C LEU A 30 -8.44 -10.22 21.67
N ASP A 31 -8.83 -9.73 20.50
CA ASP A 31 -10.20 -9.82 20.04
C ASP A 31 -10.53 -11.27 19.69
N THR A 32 -11.32 -11.91 20.54
CA THR A 32 -11.76 -13.29 20.32
C THR A 32 -12.97 -13.38 19.39
N THR A 33 -13.58 -12.25 19.03
CA THR A 33 -14.78 -12.20 18.18
C THR A 33 -14.44 -12.25 16.70
N PHE A 34 -13.28 -11.71 16.29
CA PHE A 34 -12.80 -11.87 14.91
C PHE A 34 -12.40 -13.31 14.61
N ARG A 35 -13.16 -13.98 13.74
CA ARG A 35 -12.94 -15.38 13.34
C ARG A 35 -13.25 -15.58 11.86
N THR A 36 -12.31 -16.15 11.12
CA THR A 36 -12.47 -16.49 9.70
C THR A 36 -12.43 -18.00 9.49
N ASP A 37 -13.28 -18.53 8.62
CA ASP A 37 -13.36 -19.98 8.34
C ASP A 37 -12.32 -20.48 7.30
N ILE A 38 -11.19 -19.81 7.13
CA ILE A 38 -10.15 -20.17 6.15
C ILE A 38 -9.60 -21.58 6.47
N GLN A 39 -9.79 -22.51 5.53
CA GLN A 39 -9.39 -23.92 5.66
C GLN A 39 -7.94 -24.16 5.25
N ASN A 40 -7.54 -23.68 4.05
CA ASN A 40 -6.17 -23.79 3.55
C ASN A 40 -5.49 -22.41 3.57
N ARG A 41 -4.26 -22.35 4.07
CA ARG A 41 -3.71 -21.14 4.67
C ARG A 41 -2.46 -20.61 3.98
N PHE A 42 -2.59 -19.44 3.35
CA PHE A 42 -1.57 -18.40 3.28
C PHE A 42 -2.27 -17.05 3.21
N VAL A 43 -2.50 -16.37 4.33
CA VAL A 43 -2.87 -14.95 4.31
C VAL A 43 -1.57 -14.16 4.38
N ASN A 44 -1.22 -13.51 3.28
CA ASN A 44 0.07 -12.84 3.13
C ASN A 44 -0.01 -11.37 3.53
N ALA A 45 -1.15 -10.73 3.30
CA ALA A 45 -1.37 -9.33 3.67
C ALA A 45 -2.85 -9.02 3.94
N LEU A 46 -3.07 -7.92 4.67
CA LEU A 46 -4.38 -7.40 5.04
C LEU A 46 -4.44 -5.91 4.70
N ALA A 47 -5.60 -5.45 4.23
CA ALA A 47 -5.87 -4.02 4.09
C ALA A 47 -7.23 -3.67 4.68
N GLU A 48 -7.25 -2.69 5.59
CA GLU A 48 -8.48 -2.17 6.15
C GLU A 48 -9.20 -1.25 5.15
N MET A 49 -10.50 -1.45 5.02
CA MET A 49 -11.39 -0.64 4.21
C MET A 49 -12.02 0.48 5.06
N PRO A 50 -12.41 1.62 4.45
CA PRO A 50 -12.99 2.75 5.20
C PRO A 50 -14.23 2.42 6.05
N ASN A 51 -14.95 1.34 5.72
CA ASN A 51 -16.13 0.87 6.44
C ASN A 51 -15.80 -0.13 7.57
N GLY A 52 -14.52 -0.41 7.82
CA GLY A 52 -14.06 -1.39 8.81
C GLY A 52 -13.93 -2.82 8.29
N ASP A 53 -14.42 -3.11 7.07
CA ASP A 53 -14.17 -4.41 6.43
C ASP A 53 -12.66 -4.58 6.19
N LEU A 54 -12.22 -5.83 6.03
CA LEU A 54 -10.85 -6.17 5.68
C LEU A 54 -10.78 -6.86 4.32
N LEU A 55 -9.82 -6.47 3.52
CA LEU A 55 -9.35 -7.27 2.38
C LEU A 55 -8.23 -8.18 2.83
N LEU A 56 -8.38 -9.48 2.57
CA LEU A 56 -7.39 -10.51 2.82
C LEU A 56 -6.74 -10.87 1.49
N SER A 57 -5.42 -10.74 1.39
CA SER A 57 -4.64 -11.11 0.21
C SER A 57 -3.70 -12.26 0.52
N GLY A 58 -3.68 -13.29 -0.33
CA GLY A 58 -2.91 -14.50 -0.10
C GLY A 58 -3.49 -15.69 -0.85
N THR A 59 -3.01 -16.91 -0.63
CA THR A 59 -3.57 -18.12 -1.23
C THR A 59 -4.46 -18.82 -0.21
N MET A 60 -5.75 -18.53 -0.24
CA MET A 60 -6.72 -18.97 0.77
C MET A 60 -7.76 -19.92 0.17
N ARG A 61 -8.24 -20.89 0.95
CA ARG A 61 -9.42 -21.69 0.58
C ARG A 61 -10.46 -21.64 1.70
N PHE A 62 -11.70 -21.35 1.34
CA PHE A 62 -12.84 -21.33 2.28
C PHE A 62 -13.66 -22.63 2.20
N PRO A 63 -14.52 -22.93 3.19
CA PRO A 63 -15.32 -24.13 3.21
C PRO A 63 -16.22 -24.23 1.97
N GLY A 64 -16.19 -25.39 1.32
CA GLY A 64 -16.99 -25.67 0.12
C GLY A 64 -16.39 -25.13 -1.19
N GLU A 65 -15.25 -24.44 -1.17
CA GLU A 65 -14.59 -24.00 -2.40
C GLU A 65 -13.61 -25.05 -2.92
N MET A 66 -13.62 -25.24 -4.25
CA MET A 66 -12.71 -26.16 -4.95
C MET A 66 -11.39 -25.50 -5.38
N SER A 67 -11.35 -24.16 -5.41
CA SER A 67 -10.22 -23.36 -5.89
C SER A 67 -9.70 -22.44 -4.79
N ASP A 68 -8.45 -22.02 -4.91
CA ASP A 68 -7.91 -20.97 -4.04
C ASP A 68 -8.43 -19.59 -4.44
N ARG A 69 -8.54 -18.71 -3.45
CA ARG A 69 -8.79 -17.29 -3.59
C ARG A 69 -7.52 -16.53 -3.31
N LEU A 70 -7.21 -15.62 -4.24
CA LEU A 70 -6.11 -14.67 -4.09
C LEU A 70 -6.50 -13.45 -3.25
N LEU A 71 -7.79 -13.09 -3.27
CA LEU A 71 -8.34 -11.99 -2.51
C LEU A 71 -9.71 -12.38 -1.95
N ALA A 72 -9.99 -11.95 -0.72
CA ALA A 72 -11.29 -12.09 -0.08
C ALA A 72 -11.60 -10.84 0.72
N LYS A 73 -12.89 -10.52 0.89
CA LYS A 73 -13.35 -9.48 1.80
C LYS A 73 -14.05 -10.11 3.00
N VAL A 74 -13.76 -9.63 4.19
CA VAL A 74 -14.44 -10.02 5.43
C VAL A 74 -14.90 -8.79 6.19
N ASP A 75 -15.96 -8.94 6.97
CA ASP A 75 -16.43 -7.90 7.89
C ASP A 75 -15.50 -7.79 9.13
N PRO A 76 -15.73 -6.81 10.04
CA PRO A 76 -14.96 -6.67 11.29
C PRO A 76 -15.04 -7.87 12.25
N TYR A 77 -15.91 -8.85 12.00
CA TYR A 77 -16.03 -10.08 12.80
C TYR A 77 -15.41 -11.29 12.09
N GLY A 78 -14.88 -11.11 10.88
CA GLY A 78 -14.25 -12.16 10.08
C GLY A 78 -15.23 -12.94 9.18
N THR A 79 -16.51 -12.53 9.13
CA THR A 79 -17.49 -13.12 8.22
C THR A 79 -17.17 -12.72 6.79
N ARG A 80 -17.03 -13.70 5.90
CA ARG A 80 -16.71 -13.44 4.50
C ARG A 80 -17.89 -12.89 3.72
N ASP A 81 -17.62 -11.88 2.88
CA ASP A 81 -18.51 -11.49 1.80
C ASP A 81 -18.39 -12.48 0.63
N ILE A 82 -19.41 -13.32 0.47
CA ILE A 82 -19.46 -14.36 -0.58
C ILE A 82 -19.64 -13.75 -1.97
N SER A 83 -20.21 -12.54 -2.07
CA SER A 83 -20.44 -11.84 -3.34
C SER A 83 -19.17 -11.17 -3.89
N PHE A 84 -18.12 -11.08 -3.09
CA PHE A 84 -16.86 -10.47 -3.51
C PHE A 84 -16.21 -11.28 -4.65
N PRO A 85 -15.77 -10.61 -5.74
CA PRO A 85 -15.35 -11.29 -6.96
C PRO A 85 -14.06 -12.11 -6.77
N PHE A 86 -13.86 -13.07 -7.66
CA PHE A 86 -12.54 -13.66 -7.88
C PHE A 86 -11.67 -12.64 -8.63
N THR A 87 -10.55 -12.23 -8.04
CA THR A 87 -9.73 -11.12 -8.55
C THR A 87 -8.26 -11.27 -8.13
N PHE A 88 -7.44 -10.30 -8.52
CA PHE A 88 -6.02 -10.22 -8.21
C PHE A 88 -5.77 -10.03 -6.71
N GLY A 89 -4.66 -10.58 -6.22
CA GLY A 89 -4.29 -10.61 -4.81
C GLY A 89 -3.11 -11.57 -4.63
N GLY A 90 -3.11 -12.40 -3.60
CA GLY A 90 -2.10 -13.44 -3.41
C GLY A 90 -0.78 -12.95 -2.81
N GLY A 91 -0.42 -11.69 -3.04
CA GLY A 91 0.77 -11.05 -2.47
C GLY A 91 0.42 -9.91 -1.51
N GLU A 92 1.30 -8.91 -1.44
CA GLU A 92 1.07 -7.68 -0.71
C GLU A 92 -0.12 -6.90 -1.27
N ILE A 93 -0.89 -6.28 -0.37
CA ILE A 93 -1.96 -5.34 -0.69
C ILE A 93 -1.71 -4.01 0.03
N THR A 94 -1.68 -2.91 -0.72
CA THR A 94 -1.47 -1.56 -0.19
C THR A 94 -2.67 -0.68 -0.48
N ARG A 95 -3.29 -0.12 0.56
CA ARG A 95 -4.38 0.86 0.41
C ARG A 95 -3.82 2.21 -0.06
N TRP A 96 -4.47 2.81 -1.04
CA TRP A 96 -4.20 4.17 -1.49
C TRP A 96 -5.53 4.91 -1.70
N GLY A 97 -5.85 5.84 -0.81
CA GLY A 97 -7.14 6.54 -0.84
C GLY A 97 -8.33 5.57 -0.74
N ASN A 98 -9.11 5.47 -1.81
CA ASN A 98 -10.23 4.53 -1.93
C ASN A 98 -9.93 3.37 -2.90
N GLN A 99 -8.67 3.15 -3.27
CA GLN A 99 -8.24 2.03 -4.11
C GLN A 99 -7.19 1.18 -3.37
N TYR A 100 -6.85 0.05 -3.98
CA TYR A 100 -5.87 -0.89 -3.44
C TYR A 100 -4.92 -1.33 -4.53
N TYR A 101 -3.62 -1.28 -4.26
CA TYR A 101 -2.60 -1.88 -5.12
C TYR A 101 -2.35 -3.31 -4.67
N VAL A 102 -2.22 -4.23 -5.61
CA VAL A 102 -1.93 -5.64 -5.35
C VAL A 102 -0.85 -6.15 -6.31
N ALA A 103 0.00 -7.05 -5.82
CA ALA A 103 1.05 -7.68 -6.61
C ALA A 103 0.67 -9.11 -7.06
N THR A 104 0.59 -9.33 -8.37
CA THR A 104 0.33 -10.64 -9.01
C THR A 104 1.28 -10.86 -10.19
N GLY A 105 2.59 -10.72 -9.96
CA GLY A 105 3.64 -10.72 -11.00
C GLY A 105 3.91 -9.33 -11.61
N THR A 106 2.87 -8.49 -11.68
CA THR A 106 2.98 -7.03 -11.79
C THR A 106 2.08 -6.38 -10.73
N VAL A 107 2.17 -5.06 -10.58
CA VAL A 107 1.25 -4.33 -9.72
C VAL A 107 -0.03 -4.01 -10.50
N GLN A 108 -1.17 -4.31 -9.90
CA GLN A 108 -2.51 -3.99 -10.37
C GLN A 108 -3.15 -3.02 -9.38
N ARG A 109 -4.06 -2.15 -9.85
CA ARG A 109 -4.91 -1.33 -8.97
C ARG A 109 -6.34 -1.85 -9.01
N LEU A 110 -6.95 -1.98 -7.84
CA LEU A 110 -8.31 -2.45 -7.62
C LEU A 110 -9.18 -1.35 -7.02
N LEU A 111 -10.45 -1.36 -7.40
CA LEU A 111 -11.53 -0.64 -6.74
C LEU A 111 -11.93 -1.35 -5.43
N PRO A 112 -12.64 -0.68 -4.50
CA PRO A 112 -13.15 -1.31 -3.27
C PRO A 112 -14.07 -2.51 -3.51
N THR A 113 -14.65 -2.58 -4.70
CA THR A 113 -15.51 -3.69 -5.15
C THR A 113 -14.70 -4.94 -5.51
N GLY A 114 -13.36 -4.87 -5.51
CA GLY A 114 -12.46 -5.94 -5.95
C GLY A 114 -12.26 -6.01 -7.46
N LEU A 115 -12.94 -5.16 -8.24
CA LEU A 115 -12.73 -5.07 -9.69
C LEU A 115 -11.44 -4.30 -10.00
N ILE A 116 -10.80 -4.61 -11.13
CA ILE A 116 -9.67 -3.83 -11.65
C ILE A 116 -10.11 -2.38 -11.84
N ASP A 117 -9.28 -1.44 -11.41
CA ASP A 117 -9.47 -0.02 -11.69
C ASP A 117 -9.11 0.28 -13.16
N PRO A 118 -10.09 0.62 -14.02
CA PRO A 118 -9.83 0.85 -15.44
C PRO A 118 -8.98 2.09 -15.73
N THR A 119 -8.73 2.94 -14.73
CA THR A 119 -7.87 4.12 -14.85
C THR A 119 -6.39 3.82 -14.62
N PHE A 120 -6.06 2.57 -14.29
CA PHE A 120 -4.70 2.07 -14.15
C PHE A 120 -4.49 0.94 -15.16
N ILE A 121 -3.64 1.17 -16.14
CA ILE A 121 -3.33 0.12 -17.13
C ILE A 121 -2.52 -1.00 -16.47
N GLY A 122 -2.66 -2.22 -16.99
CA GLY A 122 -1.71 -3.28 -16.65
C GLY A 122 -0.30 -2.84 -17.04
N MET A 123 0.67 -3.00 -16.15
CA MET A 123 2.02 -2.46 -16.36
C MET A 123 2.71 -3.04 -17.62
N ASN A 124 2.41 -4.29 -17.96
CA ASN A 124 2.90 -4.95 -19.18
C ASN A 124 2.13 -4.55 -20.45
N ASP A 125 0.98 -3.90 -20.33
CA ASP A 125 0.20 -3.42 -21.48
C ASP A 125 0.75 -2.07 -21.99
N GLY A 126 1.60 -1.41 -21.18
CA GLY A 126 2.31 -0.19 -21.54
C GLY A 126 3.56 -0.46 -22.39
N PRO A 127 4.04 0.53 -23.16
CA PRO A 127 5.27 0.37 -23.93
C PRO A 127 6.52 0.34 -23.05
N TYR A 128 7.61 -0.19 -23.59
CA TYR A 128 8.97 -0.13 -23.04
C TYR A 128 9.25 -0.90 -21.75
N PHE A 129 8.27 -1.65 -21.23
CA PHE A 129 8.44 -2.44 -20.02
C PHE A 129 7.97 -3.88 -20.25
N LEU A 130 8.73 -4.83 -19.73
CA LEU A 130 8.34 -6.23 -19.65
C LEU A 130 8.71 -6.77 -18.27
N SER A 131 7.71 -7.23 -17.51
CA SER A 131 7.94 -7.81 -16.19
C SER A 131 8.76 -9.10 -16.28
N GLY A 132 9.90 -9.16 -15.59
CA GLY A 132 10.53 -10.41 -15.18
C GLY A 132 10.13 -10.81 -13.76
N SER A 133 11.13 -11.19 -12.94
CA SER A 133 10.89 -11.57 -11.55
C SER A 133 10.52 -10.36 -10.71
N LEU A 134 9.32 -10.39 -10.11
CA LEU A 134 8.87 -9.37 -9.18
C LEU A 134 9.63 -9.46 -7.86
N GLY A 135 10.08 -8.32 -7.35
CA GLY A 135 10.51 -8.16 -5.96
C GLY A 135 9.36 -7.62 -5.12
N ASP A 136 9.38 -6.32 -4.89
CA ASP A 136 8.51 -5.58 -3.98
C ASP A 136 7.96 -4.33 -4.71
N TYR A 137 7.06 -3.59 -4.08
CA TYR A 137 6.60 -2.31 -4.61
C TYR A 137 6.33 -1.27 -3.51
N HIS A 138 6.44 -0.01 -3.88
CA HIS A 138 6.13 1.12 -3.01
C HIS A 138 5.17 2.06 -3.70
N ILE A 139 4.11 2.47 -2.99
CA ILE A 139 3.11 3.41 -3.47
C ILE A 139 3.35 4.77 -2.83
N PHE A 140 3.63 5.77 -3.65
CA PHE A 140 3.76 7.15 -3.21
C PHE A 140 2.39 7.76 -2.87
N PRO A 141 2.34 8.87 -2.10
CA PRO A 141 1.08 9.55 -1.79
C PRO A 141 0.26 9.96 -3.03
N ASP A 142 0.92 10.23 -4.16
CA ASP A 142 0.29 10.59 -5.44
C ASP A 142 -0.16 9.39 -6.29
N GLY A 143 0.05 8.16 -5.80
CA GLY A 143 -0.36 6.90 -6.44
C GLY A 143 0.66 6.37 -7.45
N ARG A 144 1.81 7.02 -7.61
CA ARG A 144 2.90 6.44 -8.40
C ARG A 144 3.44 5.20 -7.72
N VAL A 145 4.00 4.31 -8.54
CA VAL A 145 4.57 3.04 -8.08
C VAL A 145 6.07 3.06 -8.33
N LEU A 146 6.85 2.74 -7.31
CA LEU A 146 8.22 2.24 -7.52
C LEU A 146 8.15 0.72 -7.46
N LEU A 147 8.59 0.06 -8.53
CA LEU A 147 8.63 -1.39 -8.64
C LEU A 147 10.08 -1.86 -8.45
N SER A 148 10.28 -2.91 -7.66
CA SER A 148 11.55 -3.62 -7.60
C SER A 148 11.45 -5.03 -8.17
N GLY A 149 12.61 -5.61 -8.51
CA GLY A 149 12.71 -6.94 -9.07
C GLY A 149 13.78 -7.00 -10.13
N THR A 150 13.56 -7.77 -11.18
CA THR A 150 14.42 -7.84 -12.37
C THR A 150 13.52 -7.83 -13.58
N HIS A 151 13.47 -6.70 -14.28
CA HIS A 151 12.58 -6.49 -15.41
C HIS A 151 13.33 -5.95 -16.62
N ILE A 152 12.74 -6.06 -17.79
CA ILE A 152 13.37 -5.62 -19.04
C ILE A 152 12.75 -4.28 -19.44
N MET A 153 13.62 -3.34 -19.80
CA MET A 153 13.25 -2.07 -20.41
C MET A 153 13.79 -1.96 -21.84
N SER A 154 13.04 -1.25 -22.70
CA SER A 154 13.38 -1.05 -24.12
C SER A 154 13.13 0.39 -24.60
N ASP A 155 13.36 1.38 -23.72
CA ASP A 155 13.28 2.81 -24.07
C ASP A 155 14.64 3.33 -24.57
N SER A 156 14.92 3.11 -25.86
CA SER A 156 16.16 3.55 -26.51
C SER A 156 16.28 5.08 -26.61
N ILE A 157 15.16 5.81 -26.60
CA ILE A 157 15.15 7.29 -26.67
C ILE A 157 15.80 7.87 -25.41
N ARG A 158 15.57 7.25 -24.25
CA ARG A 158 16.10 7.70 -22.96
C ARG A 158 17.29 6.87 -22.46
N GLY A 159 17.70 5.86 -23.23
CA GLY A 159 18.82 4.98 -22.91
C GLY A 159 18.50 3.93 -21.85
N PHE A 160 17.22 3.65 -21.59
CA PHE A 160 16.81 2.57 -20.68
C PHE A 160 16.60 1.27 -21.46
N GLU A 161 17.71 0.61 -21.79
CA GLU A 161 17.72 -0.67 -22.50
C GLU A 161 18.37 -1.77 -21.65
N GLY A 162 17.70 -2.92 -21.57
CA GLY A 162 18.17 -4.08 -20.82
C GLY A 162 17.50 -4.24 -19.46
N THR A 163 18.21 -4.84 -18.51
CA THR A 163 17.66 -5.19 -17.20
C THR A 163 17.74 -4.01 -16.23
N TYR A 164 16.63 -3.76 -15.52
CA TYR A 164 16.49 -2.74 -14.49
C TYR A 164 15.82 -3.33 -13.24
N GLU A 165 16.26 -2.87 -12.07
CA GLU A 165 15.84 -3.40 -10.76
C GLU A 165 14.99 -2.43 -9.95
N LEU A 166 14.98 -1.13 -10.27
CA LEU A 166 14.05 -0.15 -9.70
C LEU A 166 13.44 0.70 -10.81
N ILE A 167 12.12 0.60 -10.98
CA ILE A 167 11.41 1.18 -12.12
C ILE A 167 10.20 1.99 -11.62
N TRP A 168 10.14 3.26 -12.04
CA TRP A 168 9.04 4.15 -11.70
C TRP A 168 7.88 4.02 -12.69
N PHE A 169 6.68 4.02 -12.16
CA PHE A 169 5.43 4.10 -12.91
C PHE A 169 4.59 5.25 -12.41
N THR A 170 3.88 5.86 -13.35
CA THR A 170 2.86 6.86 -13.10
C THR A 170 1.67 6.25 -12.33
N ASN A 171 0.81 7.10 -11.78
CA ASN A 171 -0.40 6.66 -11.11
C ASN A 171 -1.51 6.16 -12.07
N THR A 172 -1.23 6.08 -13.36
CA THR A 172 -2.10 5.46 -14.38
C THR A 172 -1.54 4.15 -14.90
N GLY A 173 -0.43 3.65 -14.33
CA GLY A 173 0.17 2.36 -14.68
C GLY A 173 1.15 2.40 -15.85
N TYR A 174 1.33 3.56 -16.48
CA TYR A 174 2.36 3.75 -17.51
C TYR A 174 3.75 3.94 -16.88
N LEU A 175 4.79 3.47 -17.57
CA LEU A 175 6.18 3.77 -17.24
C LEU A 175 6.38 5.28 -17.09
N ASP A 176 6.96 5.71 -15.96
CA ASP A 176 7.25 7.13 -15.72
C ASP A 176 8.57 7.53 -16.40
N THR A 177 8.45 7.90 -17.67
CA THR A 177 9.59 8.29 -18.51
C THR A 177 10.27 9.62 -18.11
N THR A 178 9.79 10.28 -17.05
CA THR A 178 10.42 11.48 -16.48
C THR A 178 11.35 11.16 -15.31
N ARG A 179 11.40 9.90 -14.87
CA ARG A 179 12.24 9.41 -13.77
C ARG A 179 13.47 8.68 -14.29
N VAL A 180 14.45 8.52 -13.41
CA VAL A 180 15.69 7.78 -13.67
C VAL A 180 15.56 6.39 -13.07
N HIS A 181 15.28 5.40 -13.92
CA HIS A 181 15.27 3.98 -13.57
C HIS A 181 16.67 3.52 -13.14
N ARG A 182 16.76 2.53 -12.24
CA ARG A 182 18.05 2.10 -11.69
C ARG A 182 18.33 0.64 -11.97
N ASN A 183 19.57 0.38 -12.36
CA ASN A 183 20.15 -0.95 -12.32
C ASN A 183 20.77 -1.20 -10.95
N ALA A 184 20.87 -2.47 -10.58
CA ALA A 184 21.59 -2.97 -9.41
C ALA A 184 22.41 -4.22 -9.77
N ASN A 185 23.29 -4.65 -8.86
CA ASN A 185 24.12 -5.85 -9.04
C ASN A 185 23.35 -7.15 -8.75
N GLY A 186 22.07 -7.19 -9.10
CA GLY A 186 21.16 -8.29 -8.82
C GLY A 186 19.79 -7.83 -8.32
N PRO A 187 18.80 -8.73 -8.30
CA PRO A 187 17.42 -8.39 -7.96
C PRO A 187 17.29 -7.74 -6.58
N ILE A 188 16.47 -6.70 -6.50
CA ILE A 188 16.05 -6.09 -5.23
C ILE A 188 14.74 -6.75 -4.80
N TRP A 189 14.80 -7.56 -3.75
CA TRP A 189 13.67 -8.38 -3.29
C TRP A 189 12.73 -7.66 -2.34
N GLY A 190 13.24 -6.65 -1.63
CA GLY A 190 12.45 -5.84 -0.71
C GLY A 190 13.09 -4.47 -0.55
N PHE A 191 12.26 -3.45 -0.36
CA PHE A 191 12.76 -2.11 -0.09
C PHE A 191 11.77 -1.31 0.75
N LYS A 192 12.30 -0.38 1.55
CA LYS A 192 11.49 0.44 2.44
C LYS A 192 11.91 1.89 2.38
N GLU A 193 10.93 2.77 2.14
CA GLU A 193 11.13 4.21 2.22
C GLU A 193 11.40 4.61 3.68
N LEU A 194 12.43 5.44 3.87
CA LEU A 194 12.80 6.07 5.12
C LEU A 194 12.11 7.45 5.22
N PRO A 195 12.00 8.03 6.43
CA PRO A 195 11.36 9.35 6.62
C PRO A 195 11.99 10.50 5.82
N ASP A 196 13.23 10.35 5.36
CA ASP A 196 13.94 11.33 4.53
C ASP A 196 13.73 11.13 3.02
N GLY A 197 12.85 10.20 2.62
CA GLY A 197 12.55 9.87 1.22
C GLY A 197 13.60 8.99 0.53
N LYS A 198 14.60 8.49 1.27
CA LYS A 198 15.53 7.47 0.77
C LYS A 198 14.95 6.07 0.95
N PHE A 199 15.58 5.08 0.34
CA PHE A 199 15.18 3.68 0.49
C PHE A 199 16.32 2.84 1.07
N ILE A 200 15.97 1.90 1.94
CA ILE A 200 16.81 0.76 2.28
C ILE A 200 16.35 -0.44 1.45
N CYS A 201 17.27 -1.24 0.94
CA CYS A 201 16.96 -2.34 0.03
C CYS A 201 17.64 -3.64 0.48
N SER A 202 17.02 -4.78 0.18
CA SER A 202 17.65 -6.10 0.24
C SER A 202 17.92 -6.62 -1.18
N CYS A 203 19.16 -7.07 -1.44
CA CYS A 203 19.57 -7.68 -2.71
C CYS A 203 20.17 -9.06 -2.49
N SER A 204 20.00 -9.95 -3.48
CA SER A 204 20.93 -11.06 -3.67
C SER A 204 22.04 -10.57 -4.61
N CYS A 205 22.97 -9.78 -4.06
CA CYS A 205 24.12 -9.30 -4.81
C CYS A 205 25.13 -10.45 -4.95
N THR A 206 25.49 -10.80 -6.19
CA THR A 206 26.55 -11.77 -6.51
C THR A 206 27.78 -11.06 -7.05
#